data_AF-A0A9D8XCF6-F1
#
_entry.id   AF-A0A9D8XCF6-F1
#
_cell.length_a   1.000
_cell.length_b   1.000
_cell.length_c   1.000
_cell.angle_alpha   90.00
_cell.angle_beta   90.00
_cell.angle_gamma   90.00
#
_symmetry.space_group_name_H-M   'P 1'
#
loop_
_entity.id
_entity.type
_entity.pdbx_description
1 polymer ?
#
loop_
_entity_poly.entity_id
_entity_poly.type
_entity_poly.pdbx_seq_one_letter_code
_entity_poly.pdbx_strand_id
1 'polypeptide(L)'
;MVKIGVLSDTHGNLENTKRAMDLFRLHGVSELIHCGDVGSAEVVNILASIPCHFVLGNTDPAGTIRQAVLTAGQTCWEYLGTIEREGKKIAFLHGHDWRTFGELLASGRFDLICTGHTHEFHWMIQGETRLLNSGA
;
A
#
# COMPACT_ATOMS: atom_id res chain seq x y z
N MET A 1 19.04 8.21 -0.86
CA MET A 1 17.86 8.17 0.01
C MET A 1 16.70 7.69 -0.83
N VAL A 2 16.18 6.51 -0.50
CA VAL A 2 15.02 5.91 -1.16
C VAL A 2 13.75 6.63 -0.69
N LYS A 3 12.84 6.94 -1.62
CA LYS A 3 11.52 7.51 -1.31
C LYS A 3 10.43 6.55 -1.77
N ILE A 4 9.61 6.14 -0.82
CA ILE A 4 8.47 5.25 -1.06
C ILE A 4 7.18 6.06 -0.93
N GLY A 5 6.32 6.00 -1.95
CA GLY A 5 4.96 6.51 -1.88
C GLY A 5 4.03 5.45 -1.29
N VAL A 6 3.09 5.87 -0.45
CA VAL A 6 2.09 4.98 0.14
C VAL A 6 0.71 5.54 -0.17
N LEU A 7 -0.18 4.67 -0.64
CA LEU A 7 -1.58 4.98 -0.92
C LEU A 7 -2.45 3.74 -0.62
N SER A 8 -3.75 3.93 -0.52
CA SER A 8 -4.73 2.87 -0.29
C SER A 8 -6.09 3.35 -0.78
N ASP A 9 -7.10 2.47 -0.75
CA ASP A 9 -8.50 2.86 -0.85
C ASP A 9 -8.81 3.74 -2.08
N THR A 10 -8.16 3.46 -3.20
CA THR A 10 -8.37 4.23 -4.43
C THR A 10 -9.75 3.98 -5.01
N HIS A 11 -10.34 2.80 -4.75
CA HIS A 11 -11.73 2.45 -5.14
C HIS A 11 -12.03 2.76 -6.62
N GLY A 12 -11.04 2.57 -7.52
CA GLY A 12 -11.18 2.86 -8.95
C GLY A 12 -11.15 4.35 -9.32
N ASN A 13 -10.85 5.26 -8.40
CA ASN A 13 -10.82 6.71 -8.65
C ASN A 13 -9.59 7.14 -9.46
N LEU A 14 -9.72 7.06 -10.79
CA LEU A 14 -8.62 7.32 -11.72
C LEU A 14 -8.08 8.76 -11.65
N GLU A 15 -8.92 9.74 -11.30
CA GLU A 15 -8.50 11.14 -11.23
C GLU A 15 -7.59 11.38 -10.02
N ASN A 16 -8.00 10.90 -8.84
CA ASN A 16 -7.17 11.00 -7.64
C ASN A 16 -5.89 10.18 -7.78
N THR A 17 -5.95 8.98 -8.37
CA THR A 17 -4.75 8.17 -8.63
C THR A 17 -3.76 8.89 -9.54
N LYS A 18 -4.21 9.59 -10.59
CA LYS A 18 -3.32 10.39 -11.45
C LYS A 18 -2.68 11.56 -10.68
N ARG A 19 -3.46 12.28 -9.89
CA ARG A 19 -2.96 13.38 -9.04
C ARG A 19 -1.92 12.89 -8.05
N ALA A 20 -2.15 11.73 -7.41
CA ALA A 20 -1.18 11.10 -6.52
C ALA A 20 0.12 10.74 -7.27
N MET A 21 0.02 10.17 -8.48
CA MET A 21 1.19 9.87 -9.30
C MET A 21 2.00 11.10 -9.69
N ASP A 22 1.35 12.21 -10.00
CA ASP A 22 2.03 13.47 -10.31
C ASP A 22 2.79 14.00 -9.08
N LEU A 23 2.20 13.91 -7.89
CA LEU A 23 2.87 14.24 -6.63
C LEU A 23 4.06 13.31 -6.36
N PHE A 24 3.90 12.00 -6.55
CA PHE A 24 4.98 11.04 -6.36
C PHE A 24 6.16 11.30 -7.30
N ARG A 25 5.90 11.57 -8.58
CA ARG A 25 6.94 11.93 -9.55
C ARG A 25 7.64 13.24 -9.17
N LEU A 26 6.87 14.27 -8.82
CA LEU A 26 7.40 15.55 -8.40
C LEU A 26 8.37 15.43 -7.21
N HIS A 27 8.07 14.52 -6.27
CA HIS A 27 8.90 14.31 -5.09
C HIS A 27 10.03 13.29 -5.30
N GLY A 28 10.17 12.71 -6.50
CA GLY A 28 11.19 11.72 -6.81
C GLY A 28 10.98 10.39 -6.09
N VAL A 29 9.72 9.97 -5.93
CA VAL A 29 9.36 8.64 -5.42
C VAL A 29 9.80 7.58 -6.42
N SER A 30 10.49 6.54 -5.93
CA SER A 30 11.06 5.47 -6.75
C SER A 30 10.34 4.14 -6.60
N GLU A 31 9.45 4.02 -5.61
CA GLU A 31 8.72 2.79 -5.29
C GLU A 31 7.40 3.14 -4.61
N LEU A 32 6.37 2.31 -4.80
CA LEU A 32 5.03 2.52 -4.25
C LEU A 32 4.56 1.31 -3.44
N ILE A 33 3.70 1.58 -2.45
CA ILE A 33 2.92 0.58 -1.72
C ILE A 33 1.45 0.97 -1.80
N HIS A 34 0.61 0.10 -2.39
CA HIS A 34 -0.84 0.23 -2.35
C HIS A 34 -1.43 -0.74 -1.31
N CYS A 35 -1.98 -0.21 -0.21
CA CYS A 35 -2.51 -1.01 0.91
C CYS A 35 -3.92 -1.56 0.65
N GLY A 36 -4.24 -2.01 -0.58
CA GLY A 36 -5.53 -2.62 -0.91
C GLY A 36 -6.69 -1.66 -1.19
N ASP A 37 -7.82 -2.24 -1.60
CA ASP A 37 -8.99 -1.54 -2.14
C ASP A 37 -8.62 -0.70 -3.38
N VAL A 38 -8.02 -1.39 -4.35
CA VAL A 38 -7.57 -0.84 -5.64
C VAL A 38 -8.77 -0.51 -6.53
N GLY A 39 -9.79 -1.36 -6.51
CA GLY A 39 -11.06 -1.15 -7.20
C GLY A 39 -11.07 -1.42 -8.71
N SER A 40 -9.98 -1.14 -9.46
CA SER A 40 -9.95 -1.45 -10.89
C SER A 40 -8.55 -1.72 -11.49
N ALA A 41 -8.51 -2.37 -12.65
CA ALA A 41 -7.27 -2.64 -13.38
C ALA A 41 -6.63 -1.35 -13.94
N GLU A 42 -7.43 -0.34 -14.24
CA GLU A 42 -6.94 0.97 -14.71
C GLU A 42 -6.14 1.69 -13.63
N VAL A 43 -6.51 1.56 -12.35
CA VAL A 43 -5.68 2.07 -11.24
C VAL A 43 -4.32 1.41 -11.26
N VAL A 44 -4.26 0.08 -11.38
CA VAL A 44 -2.99 -0.67 -11.48
C VAL A 44 -2.14 -0.13 -12.64
N ASN A 45 -2.74 0.05 -13.81
CA ASN A 45 -2.04 0.54 -15.00
C ASN A 45 -1.47 1.96 -14.81
N ILE A 46 -2.19 2.85 -14.13
CA ILE A 46 -1.70 4.20 -13.81
C ILE A 46 -0.48 4.12 -12.89
N LEU A 47 -0.55 3.29 -11.84
CA LEU A 47 0.50 3.15 -10.84
C LEU A 47 1.73 2.42 -11.39
N ALA A 48 1.57 1.52 -12.37
CA ALA A 48 2.63 0.68 -12.93
C ALA A 48 3.80 1.44 -13.59
N SER A 49 3.68 2.76 -13.76
CA SER A 49 4.81 3.61 -14.18
C SER A 49 5.88 3.82 -13.10
N ILE A 50 5.62 3.41 -11.86
CA ILE A 50 6.60 3.29 -10.77
C ILE A 50 6.47 1.87 -10.20
N PRO A 51 7.56 1.16 -9.86
CA PRO A 51 7.47 -0.14 -9.21
C PRO A 51 6.56 -0.10 -7.99
N CYS A 52 5.52 -0.93 -7.97
CA CYS A 52 4.48 -0.88 -6.97
C CYS A 52 4.21 -2.26 -6.35
N HIS A 53 4.14 -2.27 -5.03
CA HIS A 53 3.73 -3.40 -4.21
C HIS A 53 2.25 -3.25 -3.84
N PHE A 54 1.46 -4.26 -4.17
CA PHE A 54 0.03 -4.30 -3.88
C PHE A 54 -0.27 -5.36 -2.84
N VAL A 55 -1.18 -5.04 -1.93
CA VAL A 55 -1.98 -6.03 -1.20
C VAL A 55 -3.44 -5.87 -1.61
N LEU A 56 -4.25 -6.89 -1.38
CA LEU A 56 -5.67 -6.93 -1.67
C LEU A 56 -6.46 -6.41 -0.46
N GLY A 57 -7.42 -5.52 -0.72
CA GLY A 57 -8.38 -5.07 0.26
C GLY A 57 -9.64 -5.94 0.29
N ASN A 58 -10.54 -5.67 1.23
CA ASN A 58 -11.76 -6.48 1.39
C ASN A 58 -12.81 -6.21 0.30
N THR A 59 -12.68 -5.11 -0.46
CA THR A 59 -13.59 -4.80 -1.58
C THR A 59 -13.04 -5.23 -2.93
N ASP A 60 -11.75 -5.60 -3.01
CA ASP A 60 -11.12 -5.98 -4.26
C ASP A 60 -11.69 -7.31 -4.79
N PRO A 61 -12.08 -7.38 -6.08
CA PRO A 61 -12.27 -8.65 -6.75
C PRO A 61 -10.90 -9.33 -6.93
N ALA A 62 -10.48 -10.08 -5.92
CA ALA A 62 -9.10 -10.57 -5.73
C ALA A 62 -8.47 -11.17 -6.99
N GLY A 63 -9.18 -12.04 -7.71
CA GLY A 63 -8.67 -12.66 -8.94
C GLY A 63 -8.39 -11.64 -10.05
N THR A 64 -9.29 -10.67 -10.23
CA THR A 64 -9.16 -9.62 -11.25
C THR A 64 -8.02 -8.67 -10.94
N ILE A 65 -7.95 -8.16 -9.70
CA ILE A 65 -6.89 -7.22 -9.30
C ILE A 65 -5.53 -7.91 -9.31
N ARG A 66 -5.42 -9.13 -8.75
CA ARG A 66 -4.19 -9.92 -8.82
C ARG A 66 -3.73 -10.09 -10.27
N GLN A 67 -4.62 -10.50 -11.16
CA GLN A 67 -4.28 -10.68 -12.57
C GLN A 67 -3.80 -9.37 -13.21
N ALA A 68 -4.48 -8.25 -12.95
CA ALA A 68 -4.07 -6.94 -13.46
C ALA A 68 -2.67 -6.55 -12.96
N VAL A 69 -2.39 -6.72 -11.66
CA VAL A 69 -1.08 -6.44 -11.04
C VAL A 69 0.03 -7.26 -11.70
N LEU A 70 -0.17 -8.57 -11.85
CA LEU A 70 0.82 -9.46 -12.47
C LEU A 70 1.02 -9.16 -13.96
N THR A 71 -0.06 -8.90 -14.71
CA THR A 71 0.01 -8.53 -16.13
C THR A 71 0.75 -7.20 -16.33
N ALA A 72 0.63 -6.26 -15.40
CA ALA A 72 1.35 -5.00 -15.43
C ALA A 72 2.82 -5.10 -14.95
N GLY A 73 3.31 -6.31 -14.66
CA GLY A 73 4.68 -6.54 -14.19
C GLY A 73 4.94 -6.04 -12.77
N GLN A 74 3.89 -5.85 -11.97
CA GLN A 74 3.96 -5.35 -10.60
C GLN A 74 3.90 -6.50 -9.58
N THR A 75 4.10 -6.21 -8.29
CA THR A 75 4.13 -7.24 -7.25
C THR A 75 2.81 -7.30 -6.49
N CYS A 76 2.13 -8.45 -6.50
CA CYS A 76 0.99 -8.74 -5.64
C CYS A 76 1.44 -9.60 -4.45
N TRP A 77 1.28 -9.09 -3.23
CA TRP A 77 1.61 -9.78 -1.97
C TRP A 77 0.42 -10.48 -1.32
N GLU A 78 -0.68 -10.61 -2.06
CA GLU A 78 -1.95 -11.09 -1.51
C GLU A 78 -2.42 -10.18 -0.38
N TYR A 79 -2.44 -10.62 0.88
CA TYR A 79 -3.03 -9.84 1.98
C TYR A 79 -2.00 -9.20 2.91
N LEU A 80 -0.73 -9.60 2.83
CA LEU A 80 0.35 -9.09 3.68
C LEU A 80 1.68 -9.10 2.91
N GLY A 81 2.26 -7.92 2.75
CA GLY A 81 3.59 -7.76 2.19
C GLY A 81 4.58 -7.21 3.21
N THR A 82 5.86 -7.56 3.01
CA THR A 82 6.96 -7.02 3.80
C THR A 82 8.14 -6.70 2.90
N ILE A 83 8.75 -5.54 3.09
CA ILE A 83 9.98 -5.15 2.40
C ILE A 83 10.99 -4.58 3.40
N GLU A 84 12.25 -4.56 3.00
CA GLU A 84 13.32 -3.87 3.72
C GLU A 84 14.03 -2.90 2.78
N ARG A 85 14.18 -1.64 3.21
CA ARG A 85 14.88 -0.59 2.47
C ARG A 85 15.73 0.22 3.43
N GLU A 86 16.99 0.43 3.08
CA GLU A 86 17.95 1.20 3.89
C GLU A 86 17.98 0.74 5.38
N GLY A 87 17.85 -0.57 5.63
CA GLY A 87 17.82 -1.17 6.97
C GLY A 87 16.51 -1.00 7.75
N LYS A 88 15.45 -0.47 7.12
CA LYS A 88 14.12 -0.29 7.71
C LYS A 88 13.17 -1.37 7.23
N LYS A 89 12.55 -2.08 8.18
CA LYS A 89 11.56 -3.14 7.93
C LYS A 89 10.18 -2.54 7.85
N ILE A 90 9.51 -2.74 6.72
CA ILE A 90 8.20 -2.19 6.41
C ILE A 90 7.23 -3.34 6.18
N ALA A 91 6.15 -3.39 6.94
CA ALA A 91 5.01 -4.27 6.69
C ALA A 91 3.85 -3.47 6.13
N PHE A 92 3.03 -4.10 5.29
CA PHE A 92 1.83 -3.48 4.75
C PHE A 92 0.74 -4.51 4.51
N LEU A 93 -0.47 -4.13 4.87
CA LEU A 93 -1.71 -4.91 4.78
C LEU A 93 -2.87 -3.93 4.66
N HIS A 94 -4.05 -4.39 4.24
CA HIS A 94 -5.19 -3.46 4.15
C HIS A 94 -5.68 -2.99 5.52
N GLY A 95 -5.79 -3.89 6.50
CA GLY A 95 -6.21 -3.57 7.86
C GLY A 95 -7.61 -4.07 8.25
N HIS A 96 -8.37 -4.65 7.30
CA HIS A 96 -9.66 -5.30 7.59
C HIS A 96 -9.52 -6.57 8.44
N ASP A 97 -8.39 -7.29 8.32
CA ASP A 97 -8.03 -8.37 9.24
C ASP A 97 -7.37 -7.78 10.48
N TRP A 98 -8.21 -7.39 11.43
CA TRP A 98 -7.79 -6.81 12.72
C TRP A 98 -6.91 -7.76 13.54
N ARG A 99 -7.03 -9.07 13.35
CA ARG A 99 -6.22 -10.05 14.08
C ARG A 99 -4.79 -10.04 13.54
N THR A 100 -4.62 -10.19 12.24
CA THR A 100 -3.29 -10.12 11.60
C THR A 100 -2.63 -8.76 11.84
N PHE A 101 -3.42 -7.68 11.77
CA PHE A 101 -2.93 -6.33 12.11
C PHE A 101 -2.43 -6.24 13.56
N GLY A 102 -3.22 -6.72 14.53
CA GLY A 102 -2.85 -6.74 15.94
C GLY A 102 -1.59 -7.58 16.21
N GLU A 103 -1.47 -8.75 15.59
CA GLU A 103 -0.29 -9.63 15.71
C GLU A 103 0.98 -8.97 15.13
N LEU A 104 0.87 -8.28 13.98
CA LEU A 104 1.98 -7.50 13.39
C LEU A 104 2.47 -6.40 14.32
N LEU A 105 1.53 -5.60 14.82
CA LEU A 105 1.79 -4.47 15.70
C LEU A 105 2.39 -4.92 17.04
N ALA A 106 1.83 -5.96 17.65
CA ALA A 106 2.33 -6.54 18.90
C ALA A 106 3.72 -7.17 18.75
N SER A 107 4.10 -7.60 17.53
CA SER A 107 5.39 -8.24 17.31
C SER A 107 6.59 -7.30 17.49
N GLY A 108 6.41 -5.98 17.30
CA GLY A 108 7.50 -5.00 17.37
C GLY A 108 8.62 -5.21 16.34
N ARG A 109 8.40 -6.05 15.32
CA ARG A 109 9.46 -6.46 14.37
C ARG A 109 9.66 -5.48 13.21
N PHE A 110 8.79 -4.49 13.07
CA PHE A 110 8.77 -3.57 11.93
C PHE A 110 8.93 -2.13 12.40
N ASP A 111 9.73 -1.37 11.66
CA ASP A 111 9.90 0.07 11.87
C ASP A 111 8.65 0.84 11.42
N LEU A 112 7.97 0.35 10.38
CA LEU A 112 6.78 0.94 9.79
C LEU A 112 5.76 -0.14 9.41
N ILE A 113 4.49 0.11 9.77
CA ILE A 113 3.34 -0.65 9.29
C ILE A 113 2.44 0.30 8.50
N CYS A 114 2.15 -0.02 7.25
CA CYS A 114 1.23 0.74 6.39
C CYS A 114 -0.12 0.03 6.25
N THR A 115 -1.22 0.78 6.38
CA THR A 115 -2.60 0.29 6.28
C THR A 115 -3.49 1.20 5.42
N GLY A 116 -4.69 0.73 5.12
CA GLY A 116 -5.81 1.48 4.54
C GLY A 116 -7.09 1.22 5.34
N HIS A 117 -8.19 0.85 4.67
CA HIS A 117 -9.44 0.33 5.25
C HIS A 117 -10.33 1.34 5.96
N THR A 118 -9.78 2.13 6.88
CA THR A 118 -10.58 3.11 7.64
C THR A 118 -10.87 4.37 6.83
N HIS A 119 -10.20 4.57 5.70
CA HIS A 119 -10.21 5.80 4.89
C HIS A 119 -9.74 7.05 5.65
N GLU A 120 -9.14 6.86 6.83
CA GLU A 120 -8.71 7.94 7.72
C GLU A 120 -7.19 7.98 7.77
N PHE A 121 -6.62 9.16 7.47
CA PHE A 121 -5.19 9.36 7.58
C PHE A 121 -4.72 9.20 9.03
N HIS A 122 -3.75 8.33 9.24
CA HIS A 122 -3.09 8.15 10.53
C HIS A 122 -1.58 8.20 10.37
N TRP A 123 -0.91 8.92 11.26
CA TRP A 123 0.54 8.92 11.38
C TRP A 123 0.91 8.97 12.86
N MET A 124 1.22 7.81 13.41
CA MET A 124 1.36 7.64 14.85
C MET A 124 2.46 6.64 15.20
N ILE A 125 2.90 6.68 16.45
CA ILE A 125 3.96 5.80 16.97
C ILE A 125 3.35 4.92 18.06
N GLN A 126 3.63 3.63 18.01
CA GLN A 126 3.26 2.65 19.02
C GLN A 126 4.48 1.80 19.40
N GLY A 127 4.97 2.00 20.61
CA GLY A 127 6.30 1.49 20.99
C GLY A 127 7.37 2.10 20.09
N GLU A 128 8.13 1.26 19.40
CA GLU A 128 9.16 1.68 18.43
C GLU A 128 8.64 1.64 16.98
N THR A 129 7.45 1.09 16.75
CA THR A 129 6.85 0.96 15.42
C THR A 129 6.07 2.21 15.05
N ARG A 130 6.25 2.69 13.83
CA ARG A 130 5.40 3.71 13.24
C ARG A 130 4.23 3.07 12.50
N LEU A 131 3.03 3.64 12.64
CA LEU A 131 1.84 3.27 11.90
C LEU A 131 1.48 4.40 10.94
N LEU A 132 1.28 4.03 9.68
CA LEU A 132 0.78 4.90 8.63
C LEU A 132 -0.53 4.32 8.08
N ASN A 133 -1.59 5.11 8.11
CA ASN A 133 -2.72 4.93 7.21
C ASN A 133 -2.74 6.10 6.23
N SER A 134 -2.71 5.82 4.92
CA SER A 134 -2.67 6.88 3.91
C SER A 134 -4.01 7.62 3.73
N GLY A 135 -5.11 7.06 4.24
CA GLY A 135 -6.46 7.53 3.89
C GLY A 135 -6.85 7.12 2.47
N ALA A 136 -7.87 7.78 1.92
CA ALA A 136 -8.43 7.54 0.57
C ALA A 136 -8.28 8.76 -0.36
#